data_AF-A0A1L3MI29-F1
#
_entry.id   AF-A0A1L3MI29-F1
#
_cell.length_a   1.000
_cell.length_b   1.000
_cell.length_c   1.000
_cell.angle_alpha   90.00
_cell.angle_beta   90.00
_cell.angle_gamma   90.00
#
_symmetry.space_group_name_H-M   'P 1'
#
loop_
_entity.id
_entity.type
_entity.pdbx_description
1 polymer ?
#
loop_
_entity_poly.entity_id
_entity_poly.type
_entity_poly.pdbx_seq_one_letter_code
_entity_poly.pdbx_strand_id
1 'polypeptide(L)'
;MSVLAALLVAVGATDLLRSLGPHPTRARETRGVPAAGLLLLALVAAGAGLLATWGGVALTALAAVGLLAWTVTAERADAGHGHGLALTTFVVAVAVQLAASGWAPPVGGWLADWLTWSALPWQPSPDRALLLAGLVLVQLATGNRLVRLVLVTTGALPPVPVAGAVEGQLRGGRLLGPLERLFILGLGLAGELTAAGLVIAAKGLIRWPELKSHARSDDERRVSDIDRVTEYFLVGSFVSWLVALGALLLAA
;
A
#
# COMPACT_ATOMS: atom_id res chain seq x y z
N MET A 1 16.39 7.65 -4.82
CA MET A 1 15.22 6.85 -4.34
C MET A 1 15.22 6.56 -2.84
N SER A 2 16.33 6.80 -2.12
CA SER A 2 16.47 6.51 -0.69
C SER A 2 15.41 7.19 0.22
N VAL A 3 15.11 8.47 0.00
CA VAL A 3 14.08 9.18 0.79
C VAL A 3 12.66 8.69 0.47
N LEU A 4 12.38 8.33 -0.80
CA LEU A 4 11.13 7.66 -1.16
C LEU A 4 11.01 6.34 -0.39
N ALA A 5 12.07 5.54 -0.33
CA ALA A 5 12.06 4.28 0.41
C ALA A 5 11.75 4.51 1.91
N ALA A 6 12.36 5.52 2.54
CA ALA A 6 12.06 5.91 3.91
C ALA A 6 10.58 6.35 4.09
N LEU A 7 10.03 7.11 3.15
CA LEU A 7 8.61 7.49 3.13
C LEU A 7 7.71 6.25 3.05
N LEU A 8 7.98 5.31 2.15
CA LEU A 8 7.19 4.10 1.98
C LEU A 8 7.25 3.20 3.22
N VAL A 9 8.41 3.08 3.87
CA VAL A 9 8.55 2.41 5.17
C VAL A 9 7.64 3.07 6.21
N ALA A 10 7.71 4.39 6.34
CA ALA A 10 6.94 5.12 7.34
C ALA A 10 5.42 5.01 7.08
N VAL A 11 4.98 5.18 5.82
CA VAL A 11 3.57 5.04 5.42
C VAL A 11 3.08 3.62 5.67
N GLY A 12 3.80 2.61 5.17
CA GLY A 12 3.41 1.21 5.28
C GLY A 12 3.37 0.73 6.74
N ALA A 13 4.34 1.11 7.56
CA ALA A 13 4.34 0.81 8.98
C ALA A 13 3.21 1.53 9.73
N THR A 14 2.94 2.80 9.40
CA THR A 14 1.85 3.57 10.00
C THR A 14 0.49 2.92 9.70
N ASP A 15 0.26 2.53 8.45
CA ASP A 15 -0.97 1.84 8.05
C ASP A 15 -1.04 0.43 8.67
N LEU A 16 0.08 -0.28 8.78
CA LEU A 16 0.15 -1.60 9.41
C LEU A 16 -0.23 -1.51 10.89
N LEU A 17 0.35 -0.56 11.64
CA LEU A 17 0.02 -0.32 13.05
C LEU A 17 -1.46 -0.02 13.24
N ARG A 18 -2.08 0.78 12.35
CA ARG A 18 -3.53 1.03 12.35
C ARG A 18 -4.34 -0.23 12.11
N SER A 19 -3.89 -1.08 11.20
CA SER A 19 -4.60 -2.31 10.83
C SER A 19 -4.56 -3.40 11.91
N LEU A 20 -3.55 -3.36 12.79
CA LEU A 20 -3.35 -4.26 13.93
C LEU A 20 -3.98 -3.73 15.21
N GLY A 21 -4.17 -2.41 15.32
CA GLY A 21 -4.80 -1.77 16.48
C GLY A 21 -6.27 -2.19 16.67
N PRO A 22 -6.80 -2.15 17.90
CA PRO A 22 -8.24 -2.28 18.16
C PRO A 22 -9.01 -1.26 17.32
N HIS A 23 -10.21 -1.60 16.84
CA HIS A 23 -11.08 -0.61 16.20
C HIS A 23 -11.39 0.47 17.24
N PRO A 24 -10.86 1.69 17.08
CA PRO A 24 -10.85 2.65 18.16
C PRO A 24 -12.29 3.11 18.41
N THR A 25 -12.77 2.92 19.65
CA THR A 25 -14.12 3.35 20.05
C THR A 25 -14.18 4.86 20.27
N ARG A 26 -13.03 5.55 20.32
CA ARG A 26 -12.91 7.00 20.49
C ARG A 26 -11.81 7.59 19.60
N ALA A 27 -12.08 8.76 19.03
CA ALA A 27 -11.15 9.57 18.22
C ALA A 27 -9.84 10.00 18.93
N ARG A 28 -9.68 9.70 20.23
CA ARG A 28 -8.49 10.04 21.02
C ARG A 28 -7.37 8.99 20.87
N GLU A 29 -7.71 7.74 20.53
CA GLU A 29 -6.76 6.62 20.42
C GLU A 29 -5.90 6.69 19.14
N THR A 30 -6.35 7.37 18.08
CA THR A 30 -5.61 7.50 16.82
C THR A 30 -4.56 8.61 16.82
N ARG A 31 -4.56 9.52 17.81
CA ARG A 31 -3.69 10.71 17.84
C ARG A 31 -2.19 10.39 17.94
N GLY A 32 -1.83 9.23 18.50
CA GLY A 32 -0.42 8.81 18.62
C GLY A 32 0.18 8.28 17.30
N VAL A 33 -0.67 7.87 16.36
CA VAL A 33 -0.22 7.16 15.16
C VAL A 33 0.52 8.07 14.18
N PRO A 34 0.06 9.31 13.87
CA PRO A 34 0.84 10.23 13.03
C PRO A 34 2.20 10.58 13.64
N ALA A 35 2.25 10.79 14.97
CA ALA A 35 3.49 11.07 15.67
C ALA A 35 4.47 9.89 15.62
N ALA A 36 3.97 8.66 15.78
CA ALA A 36 4.77 7.45 15.63
C ALA A 36 5.30 7.28 14.20
N GLY A 37 4.49 7.57 13.18
CA GLY A 37 4.92 7.55 11.78
C GLY A 37 6.02 8.57 11.48
N LEU A 38 5.87 9.80 11.97
CA LEU A 38 6.91 10.83 11.84
C LEU A 38 8.20 10.47 12.57
N LEU A 39 8.08 9.93 13.79
CA LEU A 39 9.23 9.47 14.56
C LEU A 39 9.95 8.35 13.80
N LEU A 40 9.21 7.38 13.26
CA LEU A 40 9.78 6.30 12.45
C LEU A 40 10.47 6.85 11.20
N LEU A 41 9.86 7.79 10.47
CA LEU A 41 10.50 8.43 9.32
C LEU A 41 11.81 9.11 9.72
N ALA A 42 11.82 9.86 10.82
CA ALA A 42 13.01 10.54 11.32
C ALA A 42 14.11 9.53 11.72
N LEU A 43 13.75 8.44 12.41
CA LEU A 43 14.69 7.38 12.79
C LEU A 43 15.27 6.66 11.58
N VAL A 44 14.44 6.32 10.59
CA VAL A 44 14.90 5.69 9.34
C VAL A 44 15.79 6.64 8.56
N ALA A 45 15.40 7.91 8.40
CA ALA A 45 16.20 8.90 7.68
C ALA A 45 17.55 9.16 8.37
N ALA A 46 17.58 9.25 9.70
CA ALA A 46 18.81 9.40 10.47
C ALA A 46 19.70 8.14 10.37
N GLY A 47 19.12 6.95 10.59
CA GLY A 47 19.83 5.67 10.54
C GLY A 47 20.38 5.32 9.15
N ALA A 48 19.70 5.78 8.10
CA ALA A 48 20.12 5.65 6.70
C ALA A 48 21.03 6.80 6.21
N GLY A 49 21.43 7.74 7.07
CA GLY A 49 22.31 8.86 6.71
C GLY A 49 21.69 9.89 5.76
N LEU A 50 20.37 9.89 5.57
CA LEU A 50 19.69 10.74 4.58
C LEU A 50 19.72 12.22 4.96
N LEU A 51 19.95 12.53 6.23
CA LEU A 51 19.99 13.90 6.75
C LEU A 51 21.36 14.55 6.61
N ALA A 52 22.35 13.88 6.00
CA ALA A 52 23.71 14.40 5.84
C ALA A 52 23.85 15.50 4.77
N THR A 53 22.86 15.65 3.88
CA THR A 53 22.88 16.63 2.80
C THR A 53 21.63 17.50 2.83
N TRP A 54 21.73 18.74 2.34
CA TRP A 54 20.57 19.63 2.21
C TRP A 54 19.45 19.04 1.35
N GLY A 55 19.79 18.35 0.26
CA GLY A 55 18.83 17.66 -0.59
C GLY A 55 18.08 16.57 0.17
N GLY A 56 18.79 15.75 0.92
CA GLY A 56 18.18 14.71 1.75
C GLY A 56 17.32 15.27 2.89
N VAL A 57 17.74 16.35 3.55
CA VAL A 57 16.93 17.04 4.57
C VAL A 57 15.65 17.61 3.96
N ALA A 58 15.75 18.34 2.84
CA ALA A 58 14.60 18.95 2.18
C ALA A 58 13.58 17.90 1.70
N LEU A 59 14.06 16.82 1.08
CA LEU A 59 13.21 15.71 0.67
C LEU A 59 12.58 14.99 1.85
N THR A 60 13.32 14.81 2.95
CA THR A 60 12.78 14.18 4.17
C THR A 60 11.69 15.05 4.80
N ALA A 61 11.86 16.38 4.78
CA ALA A 61 10.81 17.30 5.22
C ALA A 61 9.56 17.20 4.33
N LEU A 62 9.72 17.15 3.00
CA LEU A 62 8.60 16.91 2.07
C LEU A 62 7.95 15.54 2.29
N ALA A 63 8.72 14.51 2.60
CA ALA A 63 8.21 13.19 2.96
C ALA A 63 7.39 13.25 4.26
N ALA A 64 7.84 14.00 5.27
CA ALA A 64 7.10 14.21 6.51
C ALA A 64 5.76 14.91 6.26
N VAL A 65 5.74 15.95 5.41
CA VAL A 65 4.50 16.62 4.99
C VAL A 65 3.58 15.65 4.25
N GLY A 66 4.11 14.88 3.30
CA GLY A 66 3.36 13.86 2.56
C GLY A 66 2.76 12.78 3.46
N LEU A 67 3.53 12.30 4.43
CA LEU A 67 3.08 11.32 5.43
C LEU A 67 1.96 11.90 6.31
N LEU A 68 2.12 13.13 6.81
CA LEU A 68 1.07 13.79 7.60
C LEU A 68 -0.20 14.00 6.77
N ALA A 69 -0.07 14.52 5.55
CA ALA A 69 -1.20 14.71 4.64
C ALA A 69 -1.89 13.38 4.35
N TRP A 70 -1.14 12.31 4.09
CA TRP A 70 -1.68 10.95 3.92
C TRP A 70 -2.45 10.52 5.16
N THR A 71 -1.88 10.58 6.35
CA THR A 71 -2.56 10.13 7.57
C THR A 71 -3.87 10.87 7.83
N VAL A 72 -3.89 12.19 7.64
CA VAL A 72 -5.10 13.02 7.82
C VAL A 72 -6.16 12.71 6.77
N THR A 73 -5.78 12.63 5.50
CA THR A 73 -6.74 12.37 4.41
C THR A 73 -7.25 10.94 4.44
N ALA A 74 -6.40 9.98 4.79
CA ALA A 74 -6.78 8.58 4.91
C ALA A 74 -7.69 8.34 6.13
N GLU A 75 -7.56 9.10 7.22
CA GLU A 75 -8.54 9.09 8.33
C GLU A 75 -9.91 9.61 7.90
N ARG A 76 -9.93 10.71 7.14
CA ARG A 76 -11.18 11.24 6.59
C ARG A 76 -11.87 10.23 5.67
N ALA A 77 -11.09 9.52 4.85
CA ALA A 77 -11.60 8.47 3.96
C ALA A 77 -12.15 7.27 4.74
N ASP A 78 -11.51 6.88 5.85
CA ASP A 78 -12.04 5.84 6.74
C ASP A 78 -13.36 6.30 7.41
N ALA A 79 -13.52 7.59 7.68
CA ALA A 79 -14.77 8.19 8.17
C ALA A 79 -15.85 8.36 7.07
N GLY A 80 -15.58 7.95 5.83
CA GLY A 80 -16.55 7.94 4.73
C GLY A 80 -16.47 9.15 3.77
N HIS A 81 -15.49 10.05 3.94
CA HIS A 81 -15.39 11.28 3.14
C HIS A 81 -14.01 11.46 2.49
N GLY A 82 -13.95 12.10 1.32
CA GLY A 82 -12.66 12.50 0.73
C GLY A 82 -11.77 11.35 0.23
N HIS A 83 -12.37 10.23 -0.22
CA HIS A 83 -11.63 9.09 -0.77
C HIS A 83 -10.70 9.48 -1.93
N GLY A 84 -11.18 10.30 -2.87
CA GLY A 84 -10.37 10.82 -3.96
C GLY A 84 -9.23 11.74 -3.50
N LEU A 85 -9.46 12.53 -2.44
CA LEU A 85 -8.42 13.36 -1.84
C LEU A 85 -7.32 12.52 -1.20
N ALA A 86 -7.67 11.44 -0.49
CA ALA A 86 -6.68 10.52 0.09
C ALA A 86 -5.84 9.84 -0.99
N LEU A 87 -6.49 9.34 -2.06
CA LEU A 87 -5.81 8.70 -3.18
C LEU A 87 -4.84 9.67 -3.87
N THR A 88 -5.31 10.88 -4.20
CA THR A 88 -4.47 11.91 -4.82
C THR A 88 -3.33 12.34 -3.92
N THR A 89 -3.55 12.47 -2.60
CA THR A 89 -2.51 12.81 -1.64
C THR A 89 -1.38 11.77 -1.63
N PHE A 90 -1.71 10.48 -1.63
CA PHE A 90 -0.71 9.42 -1.72
C PHE A 90 0.09 9.49 -3.03
N VAL A 91 -0.61 9.60 -4.16
CA VAL A 91 0.02 9.67 -5.48
C VAL A 91 0.95 10.88 -5.58
N VAL A 92 0.50 12.05 -5.12
CA VAL A 92 1.32 13.28 -5.11
C VAL A 92 2.54 13.12 -4.20
N ALA A 93 2.38 12.57 -3.00
CA ALA A 93 3.51 12.36 -2.09
C ALA A 93 4.59 11.46 -2.70
N VAL A 94 4.19 10.37 -3.37
CA VAL A 94 5.11 9.48 -4.08
C VAL A 94 5.73 10.17 -5.31
N ALA A 95 4.91 10.84 -6.12
CA ALA A 95 5.36 11.51 -7.34
C ALA A 95 6.39 12.63 -7.07
N VAL A 96 6.18 13.44 -6.02
CA VAL A 96 7.12 14.47 -5.59
C VAL A 96 8.49 13.87 -5.26
N GLN A 97 8.51 12.74 -4.53
CA GLN A 97 9.76 12.07 -4.18
C GLN A 97 10.43 11.41 -5.39
N LEU A 98 9.66 10.86 -6.32
CA LEU A 98 10.18 10.30 -7.57
C LEU A 98 10.81 11.38 -8.45
N ALA A 99 10.10 12.48 -8.66
CA ALA A 99 10.54 13.60 -9.50
C ALA A 99 11.82 14.26 -8.96
N ALA A 100 11.94 14.37 -7.64
CA ALA A 100 13.09 14.97 -6.98
C ALA A 100 14.13 13.93 -6.50
N SER A 101 14.03 12.67 -6.96
CA SER A 101 14.82 11.55 -6.43
C SER A 101 16.34 11.67 -6.64
N GLY A 102 16.77 12.48 -7.61
CA GLY A 102 18.18 12.78 -7.87
C GLY A 102 18.86 13.67 -6.83
N TRP A 103 18.09 14.35 -5.96
CA TRP A 103 18.65 15.13 -4.84
C TRP A 103 18.80 14.32 -3.55
N ALA A 104 18.35 13.07 -3.55
CA ALA A 104 18.45 12.20 -2.39
C ALA A 104 19.86 11.60 -2.30
N PRO A 105 20.54 11.68 -1.14
CA PRO A 105 21.83 11.01 -0.93
C PRO A 105 21.64 9.48 -0.94
N PRO A 106 22.70 8.70 -1.27
CA PRO A 106 22.64 7.24 -1.15
C PRO A 106 22.40 6.81 0.29
N VAL A 107 21.82 5.62 0.49
CA VAL A 107 21.63 5.06 1.83
C VAL A 107 23.00 4.71 2.44
N GLY A 108 23.27 5.27 3.62
CA GLY A 108 24.46 5.01 4.42
C GLY A 108 24.13 4.82 5.91
N GLY A 109 25.05 5.25 6.78
CA GLY A 109 24.87 5.24 8.23
C GLY A 109 24.76 3.84 8.83
N TRP A 110 24.21 3.77 10.04
CA TRP A 110 24.10 2.52 10.81
C TRP A 110 23.31 1.43 10.06
N LEU A 111 22.33 1.80 9.23
CA LEU A 111 21.61 0.81 8.42
C LEU A 111 22.53 0.08 7.43
N ALA A 112 23.41 0.83 6.75
CA ALA A 112 24.37 0.25 5.83
C ALA A 112 25.43 -0.60 6.57
N ASP A 113 25.92 -0.11 7.71
CA ASP A 113 26.87 -0.83 8.56
C ASP A 113 26.28 -2.14 9.12
N TRP A 114 25.01 -2.12 9.51
CA TRP A 114 24.31 -3.31 9.98
C TRP A 114 24.11 -4.33 8.84
N LEU A 115 23.75 -3.87 7.64
CA LEU A 115 23.59 -4.76 6.48
C LEU A 115 24.90 -5.46 6.12
N THR A 116 26.02 -4.74 6.12
CA THR A 116 27.33 -5.34 5.85
C THR A 116 27.74 -6.32 6.95
N TRP A 117 27.50 -5.97 8.22
CA TRP A 117 27.76 -6.85 9.36
C TRP A 117 26.90 -8.13 9.35
N SER A 118 25.64 -8.04 8.89
CA SER A 118 24.68 -9.15 8.93
C SER A 118 25.03 -10.34 8.02
N ALA A 119 25.96 -10.15 7.07
CA ALA A 119 26.45 -11.19 6.16
C ALA A 119 25.34 -12.01 5.47
N LEU A 120 24.22 -11.36 5.12
CA LEU A 120 23.09 -12.04 4.48
C LEU A 120 23.50 -12.76 3.19
N PRO A 121 22.90 -13.92 2.85
CA PRO A 121 23.29 -14.67 1.66
C PRO A 121 23.11 -13.91 0.34
N TRP A 122 22.13 -12.99 0.29
CA TRP A 122 21.77 -12.21 -0.89
C TRP A 122 22.16 -10.72 -0.81
N GLN A 123 22.98 -10.33 0.18
CA GLN A 123 23.56 -8.99 0.44
C GLN A 123 23.09 -7.87 -0.53
N PRO A 124 21.86 -7.35 -0.34
CA PRO A 124 21.35 -6.30 -1.21
C PRO A 124 22.10 -4.99 -0.93
N SER A 125 22.22 -4.11 -1.93
CA SER A 125 22.71 -2.76 -1.69
C SER A 125 21.80 -2.06 -0.66
N PRO A 126 22.33 -1.18 0.22
CA PRO A 126 21.54 -0.53 1.25
C PRO A 126 20.31 0.22 0.72
N ASP A 127 20.44 0.89 -0.43
CA ASP A 127 19.33 1.54 -1.12
C ASP A 127 18.22 0.55 -1.51
N ARG A 128 18.60 -0.59 -2.09
CA ARG A 128 17.66 -1.63 -2.50
C ARG A 128 17.01 -2.30 -1.29
N ALA A 129 17.76 -2.55 -0.23
CA ALA A 129 17.24 -3.13 1.01
C ALA A 129 16.15 -2.25 1.63
N LEU A 130 16.42 -0.95 1.76
CA LEU A 130 15.46 0.01 2.32
C LEU A 130 14.22 0.13 1.43
N LEU A 131 14.41 0.18 0.11
CA LEU A 131 13.32 0.22 -0.85
C LEU A 131 12.43 -1.02 -0.75
N LEU A 132 13.02 -2.22 -0.76
CA LEU A 132 12.28 -3.48 -0.64
C LEU A 132 11.50 -3.55 0.68
N ALA A 133 12.08 -3.09 1.79
CA ALA A 133 11.38 -3.00 3.06
C ALA A 133 10.13 -2.10 2.98
N GLY A 134 10.27 -0.92 2.36
CA GLY A 134 9.15 0.00 2.15
C GLY A 134 8.07 -0.60 1.25
N LEU A 135 8.46 -1.22 0.14
CA LEU A 135 7.52 -1.86 -0.79
C LEU A 135 6.76 -3.01 -0.12
N VAL A 136 7.45 -3.89 0.63
CA VAL A 136 6.80 -4.99 1.37
C VAL A 136 5.77 -4.44 2.36
N LEU A 137 6.11 -3.40 3.13
CA LEU A 137 5.19 -2.77 4.08
C LEU A 137 3.96 -2.17 3.38
N VAL A 138 4.16 -1.53 2.22
CA VAL A 138 3.07 -1.04 1.38
C VAL A 138 2.18 -2.18 0.90
N GLN A 139 2.74 -3.30 0.44
CA GLN A 139 1.95 -4.47 0.02
C GLN A 139 1.11 -5.06 1.15
N LEU A 140 1.63 -5.04 2.38
CA LEU A 140 0.98 -5.60 3.56
C LEU A 140 -0.24 -4.80 4.02
N ALA A 141 -0.13 -3.48 4.10
CA ALA A 141 -1.16 -2.63 4.70
C ALA A 141 -1.70 -1.58 3.73
N THR A 142 -0.86 -0.67 3.26
CA THR A 142 -1.25 0.50 2.44
C THR A 142 -1.97 0.07 1.15
N GLY A 143 -1.54 -1.00 0.50
CA GLY A 143 -2.15 -1.54 -0.72
C GLY A 143 -3.63 -1.90 -0.52
N ASN A 144 -4.03 -2.42 0.65
CA ASN A 144 -5.45 -2.67 0.94
C ASN A 144 -6.25 -1.37 0.96
N ARG A 145 -5.67 -0.32 1.54
CA ARG A 145 -6.30 1.00 1.63
C ARG A 145 -6.42 1.64 0.25
N LEU A 146 -5.38 1.57 -0.58
CA LEU A 146 -5.41 2.06 -1.95
C LEU A 146 -6.48 1.36 -2.79
N VAL A 147 -6.59 0.02 -2.71
CA VAL A 147 -7.64 -0.74 -3.39
C VAL A 147 -9.02 -0.26 -2.94
N ARG A 148 -9.24 -0.09 -1.62
CA ARG A 148 -10.50 0.44 -1.09
C ARG A 148 -10.79 1.85 -1.60
N LEU A 149 -9.80 2.75 -1.58
CA LEU A 149 -9.96 4.12 -2.05
C LEU A 149 -10.40 4.15 -3.52
N VAL A 150 -9.75 3.36 -4.38
CA VAL A 150 -10.12 3.26 -5.80
C VAL A 150 -11.56 2.74 -5.94
N LEU A 151 -11.90 1.64 -5.29
CA LEU A 151 -13.24 1.04 -5.36
C LEU A 151 -14.36 1.99 -4.92
N VAL A 152 -14.11 2.80 -3.88
CA VAL A 152 -15.10 3.80 -3.45
C VAL A 152 -15.15 4.97 -4.44
N THR A 153 -14.02 5.42 -4.98
CA THR A 153 -14.00 6.50 -5.97
C THR A 153 -14.64 6.13 -7.30
N THR A 154 -14.61 4.86 -7.70
CA THR A 154 -15.26 4.38 -8.92
C THR A 154 -16.74 4.02 -8.72
N GLY A 155 -17.24 4.01 -7.48
CA GLY A 155 -18.63 3.63 -7.15
C GLY A 155 -18.84 2.12 -6.95
N ALA A 156 -17.81 1.31 -7.20
CA ALA A 156 -17.82 -0.14 -7.05
C ALA A 156 -18.00 -0.61 -5.59
N LEU A 157 -17.68 0.24 -4.60
CA LEU A 157 -17.91 -0.02 -3.17
C LEU A 157 -18.60 1.16 -2.49
N PRO A 158 -19.61 0.95 -1.63
CA PRO A 158 -20.20 2.02 -0.84
C PRO A 158 -19.18 2.63 0.17
N PRO A 159 -19.22 3.96 0.40
CA PRO A 159 -18.25 4.67 1.25
C PRO A 159 -18.35 4.33 2.75
N VAL A 160 -19.55 3.96 3.22
CA VAL A 160 -19.81 3.54 4.61
C VAL A 160 -20.28 2.09 4.60
N PRO A 161 -19.71 1.21 5.44
CA PRO A 161 -20.21 -0.17 5.58
C PRO A 161 -21.68 -0.15 5.98
N VAL A 162 -22.55 -0.83 5.23
CA VAL A 162 -23.95 -0.99 5.60
C VAL A 162 -24.01 -1.90 6.83
N ALA A 163 -24.65 -1.44 7.91
CA ALA A 163 -24.85 -2.21 9.13
C ALA A 163 -25.50 -3.56 8.78
N GLY A 164 -24.84 -4.67 9.11
CA GLY A 164 -25.31 -6.04 8.85
C GLY A 164 -24.70 -6.76 7.64
N ALA A 165 -23.91 -6.10 6.77
CA ALA A 165 -23.38 -6.75 5.56
C ALA A 165 -22.12 -7.63 5.77
N VAL A 166 -21.40 -7.49 6.89
CA VAL A 166 -20.04 -8.09 7.02
C VAL A 166 -19.68 -8.49 8.47
N GLU A 167 -20.62 -9.02 9.25
CA GLU A 167 -20.27 -9.57 10.58
C GLU A 167 -19.64 -10.98 10.50
N GLY A 168 -19.60 -11.60 9.31
CA GLY A 168 -19.07 -12.95 9.10
C GLY A 168 -17.86 -13.07 8.15
N GLN A 169 -17.33 -11.98 7.59
CA GLN A 169 -16.25 -12.05 6.59
C GLN A 169 -14.88 -12.15 7.28
N LEU A 170 -14.66 -13.37 7.78
CA LEU A 170 -13.43 -14.02 8.21
C LEU A 170 -12.15 -13.20 8.02
N ARG A 171 -11.40 -13.05 9.12
CA ARG A 171 -10.02 -12.50 9.18
C ARG A 171 -9.11 -12.95 8.03
N GLY A 172 -9.36 -14.11 7.41
CA GLY A 172 -8.62 -14.64 6.26
C GLY A 172 -8.69 -13.79 4.98
N GLY A 173 -9.80 -13.11 4.70
CA GLY A 173 -9.94 -12.26 3.51
C GLY A 173 -8.99 -11.05 3.50
N ARG A 174 -8.62 -10.57 4.70
CA ARG A 174 -7.67 -9.46 4.89
C ARG A 174 -6.22 -9.84 4.58
N LEU A 175 -5.85 -11.11 4.71
CA LEU A 175 -4.47 -11.58 4.54
C LEU A 175 -4.21 -12.14 3.14
N LEU A 176 -5.24 -12.68 2.48
CA LEU A 176 -5.09 -13.28 1.15
C LEU A 176 -4.62 -12.25 0.10
N GLY A 177 -5.20 -11.05 0.10
CA GLY A 177 -4.83 -9.99 -0.85
C GLY A 177 -3.36 -9.54 -0.72
N PRO A 178 -2.88 -9.18 0.49
CA PRO A 178 -1.47 -8.93 0.73
C PRO A 178 -0.53 -10.07 0.33
N LEU A 179 -0.88 -11.32 0.65
CA LEU A 179 -0.04 -12.47 0.33
C LEU A 179 0.11 -12.67 -1.18
N GLU A 180 -0.97 -12.54 -1.93
CA GLU A 180 -0.92 -12.60 -3.40
C GLU A 180 -0.04 -11.48 -3.98
N ARG A 181 -0.20 -10.27 -3.46
CA ARG A 181 0.61 -9.11 -3.86
C ARG A 181 2.09 -9.30 -3.57
N LEU A 182 2.44 -9.90 -2.44
CA LEU A 182 3.82 -10.27 -2.09
C LEU A 182 4.33 -11.40 -2.96
N PHE A 183 3.48 -12.37 -3.30
CA PHE A 183 3.85 -13.47 -4.20
C PHE A 183 4.17 -12.97 -5.61
N ILE A 184 3.33 -12.09 -6.17
CA ILE A 184 3.58 -11.44 -7.47
C ILE A 184 4.87 -10.61 -7.44
N LEU A 185 5.06 -9.80 -6.39
CA LEU A 185 6.28 -9.00 -6.22
C LEU A 185 7.52 -9.90 -6.11
N GLY A 186 7.46 -10.96 -5.30
CA GLY A 186 8.56 -11.91 -5.10
C GLY A 186 8.95 -12.65 -6.38
N LEU A 187 7.97 -13.16 -7.13
CA LEU A 187 8.20 -13.79 -8.44
C LEU A 187 8.82 -12.80 -9.44
N GLY A 188 8.32 -11.57 -9.47
CA GLY A 188 8.89 -10.52 -10.31
C GLY A 188 10.34 -10.20 -9.95
N LEU A 189 10.67 -10.09 -8.66
CA LEU A 189 12.03 -9.86 -8.18
C LEU A 189 12.97 -11.05 -8.45
N ALA A 190 12.42 -12.27 -8.55
CA ALA A 190 13.16 -13.46 -8.96
C ALA A 190 13.34 -13.58 -10.48
N GLY A 191 12.77 -12.67 -11.28
CA GLY A 191 12.80 -12.71 -12.74
C GLY A 191 11.73 -13.61 -13.38
N GLU A 192 10.86 -14.20 -12.57
CA GLU A 192 9.84 -15.18 -12.99
C GLU A 192 8.51 -14.50 -13.38
N LEU A 193 8.58 -13.57 -14.35
CA LEU A 193 7.40 -12.81 -14.82
C LEU A 193 6.31 -13.73 -15.39
N THR A 194 6.69 -14.83 -16.04
CA THR A 194 5.76 -15.82 -16.57
C THR A 194 4.97 -16.51 -15.45
N ALA A 195 5.64 -16.87 -14.34
CA ALA A 195 4.98 -17.47 -13.20
C ALA A 195 4.04 -16.47 -12.51
N ALA A 196 4.44 -15.20 -12.38
CA ALA A 196 3.57 -14.13 -11.87
C ALA A 196 2.32 -13.96 -12.75
N GLY A 197 2.47 -13.99 -14.08
CA GLY A 197 1.37 -13.96 -15.04
C GLY A 197 0.41 -15.15 -14.89
N LEU A 198 0.92 -16.35 -14.63
CA LEU A 198 0.10 -17.55 -14.40
C LEU A 198 -0.77 -17.41 -13.14
N VAL A 199 -0.22 -16.85 -12.07
CA VAL A 199 -0.97 -16.61 -10.81
C VAL A 199 -2.13 -15.64 -11.06
N ILE A 200 -1.86 -14.54 -11.76
CA ILE A 200 -2.86 -13.53 -12.15
C ILE A 200 -3.96 -14.18 -13.00
N ALA A 201 -3.58 -14.96 -14.01
CA ALA A 201 -4.52 -15.65 -14.89
C ALA A 201 -5.38 -16.68 -14.16
N ALA A 202 -4.78 -17.51 -13.30
CA ALA A 202 -5.48 -18.52 -12.50
C ALA A 202 -6.54 -17.88 -11.59
N LYS A 203 -6.20 -16.77 -10.93
CA LYS A 203 -7.16 -16.03 -10.10
C LYS A 203 -8.31 -15.44 -10.91
N GLY A 204 -8.02 -14.91 -12.11
CA GLY A 204 -9.04 -14.43 -13.03
C GLY A 204 -10.03 -15.53 -13.44
N LEU A 205 -9.52 -16.74 -13.71
CA LEU A 205 -10.32 -17.88 -14.18
C LEU A 205 -11.23 -18.46 -13.09
N ILE A 206 -10.77 -18.49 -11.83
CA ILE A 206 -11.56 -19.01 -10.69
C ILE A 206 -12.78 -18.12 -10.37
N ARG A 207 -12.74 -16.81 -10.66
CA ARG A 207 -13.87 -15.89 -10.45
C ARG A 207 -14.93 -15.91 -11.55
N TRP A 208 -14.62 -16.49 -12.71
CA TRP A 208 -15.51 -16.52 -13.87
C TRP A 208 -16.86 -17.26 -13.64
N PRO A 209 -16.92 -18.37 -12.88
CA PRO A 209 -18.17 -19.07 -12.59
C PRO A 209 -19.13 -18.26 -11.70
N GLU A 210 -18.60 -17.46 -10.77
CA GLU A 210 -19.40 -16.60 -9.87
C GLU A 210 -20.13 -15.50 -10.66
N LEU A 211 -19.52 -14.97 -11.72
CA LEU A 211 -20.13 -14.00 -12.63
C LEU A 211 -21.26 -14.62 -13.47
N LYS A 212 -21.10 -15.88 -13.89
CA LYS A 212 -22.08 -16.59 -14.73
C LYS A 212 -23.31 -17.09 -13.98
N SER A 213 -23.19 -17.46 -12.70
CA SER A 213 -24.32 -17.97 -11.92
C SER A 213 -25.33 -16.87 -11.58
N HIS A 214 -24.88 -15.61 -11.46
CA HIS A 214 -25.74 -14.48 -11.14
C HIS A 214 -26.44 -13.89 -12.38
N ALA A 215 -25.87 -14.01 -13.57
CA ALA A 215 -26.45 -13.52 -14.83
C ALA A 215 -27.71 -14.28 -15.32
N ARG A 216 -28.14 -15.34 -14.61
CA ARG A 216 -29.22 -16.25 -15.04
C ARG A 216 -30.58 -16.01 -14.35
N SER A 217 -30.72 -14.97 -13.54
CA SER A 217 -31.97 -14.60 -12.87
C SER A 217 -32.57 -13.30 -13.43
N ASP A 218 -33.73 -13.40 -14.08
CA ASP A 218 -34.53 -12.36 -14.78
C ASP A 218 -35.15 -11.27 -13.86
N ASP A 219 -34.44 -10.80 -12.83
CA ASP A 219 -34.97 -9.80 -11.89
C ASP A 219 -34.21 -8.47 -12.05
N GLU A 220 -34.81 -7.46 -12.68
CA GLU A 220 -34.16 -6.18 -13.07
C GLU A 220 -33.48 -5.43 -11.91
N ARG A 221 -33.98 -5.55 -10.67
CA ARG A 221 -33.31 -4.98 -9.49
C ARG A 221 -32.01 -5.70 -9.14
N ARG A 222 -31.94 -7.01 -9.36
CA ARG A 222 -30.74 -7.81 -9.14
C ARG A 222 -29.69 -7.60 -10.25
N VAL A 223 -30.10 -7.21 -11.46
CA VAL A 223 -29.17 -6.86 -12.55
C VAL A 223 -28.25 -5.71 -12.12
N SER A 224 -28.77 -4.68 -11.44
CA SER A 224 -27.94 -3.57 -10.93
C SER A 224 -26.96 -3.99 -9.83
N ASP A 225 -27.33 -4.97 -9.00
CA ASP A 225 -26.44 -5.53 -7.98
C ASP A 225 -25.36 -6.43 -8.60
N ILE A 226 -25.66 -7.12 -9.71
CA ILE A 226 -24.72 -7.97 -10.45
C ILE A 226 -23.60 -7.13 -11.08
N ASP A 227 -23.95 -6.01 -11.72
CA ASP A 227 -22.98 -5.11 -12.33
C ASP A 227 -22.03 -4.56 -11.25
N ARG A 228 -22.57 -4.20 -10.08
CA ARG A 228 -21.79 -3.67 -8.96
C ARG A 228 -20.86 -4.69 -8.33
N VAL A 229 -21.31 -5.94 -8.14
CA VAL A 229 -20.48 -7.04 -7.62
C VAL A 229 -19.38 -7.42 -8.63
N THR A 230 -19.72 -7.45 -9.91
CA THR A 230 -18.78 -7.70 -11.00
C THR A 230 -17.71 -6.62 -11.07
N GLU A 231 -18.11 -5.35 -11.02
CA GLU A 231 -17.21 -4.21 -11.03
C GLU A 231 -16.29 -4.22 -9.79
N TYR A 232 -16.84 -4.49 -8.60
CA TYR A 232 -16.05 -4.63 -7.37
C TYR A 232 -14.94 -5.67 -7.53
N PHE A 233 -15.25 -6.85 -8.06
CA PHE A 233 -14.26 -7.91 -8.22
C PHE A 233 -13.23 -7.61 -9.30
N LEU A 234 -13.66 -7.04 -10.44
CA LEU A 234 -12.79 -6.76 -11.57
C LEU A 234 -11.84 -5.59 -11.25
N VAL A 235 -12.39 -4.46 -10.81
CA VAL A 235 -11.61 -3.28 -10.41
C VAL A 235 -10.74 -3.61 -9.21
N GLY A 236 -11.26 -4.33 -8.22
CA GLY A 236 -10.52 -4.67 -7.00
C GLY A 236 -9.29 -5.54 -7.27
N SER A 237 -9.43 -6.58 -8.09
CA SER A 237 -8.28 -7.42 -8.49
C SER A 237 -7.29 -6.65 -9.35
N PHE A 238 -7.77 -5.90 -10.34
CA PHE A 238 -6.92 -5.16 -11.26
C PHE A 238 -6.07 -4.11 -10.53
N VAL A 239 -6.69 -3.33 -9.64
CA VAL A 239 -5.98 -2.35 -8.80
C VAL A 239 -4.98 -3.03 -7.88
N SER A 240 -5.35 -4.18 -7.27
CA SER A 240 -4.42 -4.91 -6.41
C SER A 240 -3.18 -5.40 -7.16
N TRP A 241 -3.32 -5.86 -8.41
CA TRP A 241 -2.21 -6.23 -9.26
C TRP A 241 -1.38 -5.01 -9.69
N LEU A 242 -2.02 -3.89 -10.05
CA LEU A 242 -1.32 -2.65 -10.37
C LEU A 242 -0.45 -2.16 -9.21
N VAL A 243 -0.92 -2.27 -7.96
CA VAL A 243 -0.12 -1.92 -6.79
C VAL A 243 1.13 -2.82 -6.70
N ALA A 244 1.00 -4.13 -6.93
CA ALA A 244 2.15 -5.05 -6.93
C ALA A 244 3.12 -4.82 -8.10
N LEU A 245 2.61 -4.61 -9.30
CA LEU A 245 3.43 -4.35 -10.48
C LEU A 245 4.10 -2.98 -10.42
N GLY A 246 3.44 -1.97 -9.87
CA GLY A 246 4.03 -0.66 -9.61
C GLY A 246 5.17 -0.75 -8.58
N ALA A 247 5.00 -1.55 -7.53
CA ALA A 247 6.09 -1.84 -6.58
C ALA A 247 7.26 -2.56 -7.25
N LEU A 248 6.98 -3.55 -8.11
CA LEU A 248 8.00 -4.25 -8.88
C LEU A 248 8.76 -3.30 -9.81
N LEU A 249 8.06 -2.40 -10.52
CA LEU A 249 8.66 -1.42 -11.41
C LEU A 249 9.61 -0.47 -10.65
N LEU A 250 9.28 -0.09 -9.42
CA LEU A 250 10.17 0.72 -8.59
C LEU A 250 11.43 -0.03 -8.15
N ALA A 251 11.35 -1.36 -8.01
CA ALA A 251 12.43 -2.21 -7.53
C ALA A 251 13.32 -2.80 -8.65
N ALA A 252 12.87 -2.71 -9.90
CA ALA A 252 13.60 -3.15 -11.09
C ALA A 252 14.78 -2.23 -11.39
#